data_AF-A0A813JCJ4-F1
#
_entry.id   AF-A0A813JCJ4-F1
#
_cell.length_a   1.000
_cell.length_b   1.000
_cell.length_c   1.000
_cell.angle_alpha   90.00
_cell.angle_beta   90.00
_cell.angle_gamma   90.00
#
_symmetry.space_group_name_H-M   'P 1'
#
loop_
_entity.id
_entity.type
_entity.pdbx_description
1 polymer ?
#
loop_
_entity_poly.entity_id
_entity_poly.type
_entity_poly.pdbx_seq_one_letter_code
_entity_poly.pdbx_strand_id
1 'polypeptide(L)'
;ACLSDLRTQGSMTSMPGEESGLAVASSDTGARSGAQTVSILDQVEAHWLAVARRDPATGLPVCGNCNRLGHPLCGLRYQISLRAAWLRVPEEIVAEEPASFEDPGTLQILRQSEIGFVREISEGEAEDLEECLDAVQRPFPQLRRSIPLSQAIQYAESLWDAGD
;
A
#
# COMPACT_ATOMS: atom_id res chain seq x y z
N ALA A 1 59.24 31.17 12.72
CA ALA A 1 58.34 31.45 13.86
C ALA A 1 57.54 30.18 14.12
N CYS A 2 57.83 29.41 15.17
CA CYS A 2 57.30 29.57 16.55
C CYS A 2 55.77 29.40 16.55
N LEU A 3 55.09 28.50 17.28
CA LEU A 3 55.29 27.76 18.54
C LEU A 3 54.34 26.53 18.50
N SER A 4 54.79 25.33 18.86
CA SER A 4 54.61 24.66 20.17
C SER A 4 53.25 23.99 20.43
N ASP A 5 53.37 22.70 20.75
CA ASP A 5 52.42 21.81 21.39
C ASP A 5 51.57 22.43 22.49
N LEU A 6 50.28 22.08 22.54
CA LEU A 6 49.62 21.82 23.82
C LEU A 6 48.70 20.61 23.77
N ARG A 7 49.13 19.64 24.56
CA ARG A 7 48.55 18.37 24.95
C ARG A 7 47.58 18.64 26.10
N THR A 8 46.33 18.19 26.01
CA THR A 8 45.48 18.01 27.20
C THR A 8 44.94 16.60 27.21
N GLN A 9 45.38 15.86 28.24
CA GLN A 9 44.93 14.54 28.62
C GLN A 9 43.58 14.69 29.35
N GLY A 10 42.58 13.91 28.95
CA GLY A 10 41.35 13.68 29.70
C GLY A 10 41.27 12.19 30.04
N SER A 11 41.61 11.87 31.29
CA SER A 11 41.71 10.53 31.85
C SER A 11 40.38 10.09 32.47
N MET A 12 40.00 8.85 32.16
CA MET A 12 39.28 7.85 32.97
C MET A 12 38.06 8.26 33.80
N THR A 13 36.91 7.62 33.50
CA THR A 13 36.26 6.75 34.49
C THR A 13 35.43 5.67 33.77
N SER A 14 35.88 4.43 33.92
CA SER A 14 35.13 3.21 33.65
C SER A 14 33.98 3.06 34.65
N MET A 15 32.86 2.52 34.19
CA MET A 15 31.81 1.92 35.02
C MET A 15 31.66 0.46 34.59
N PRO A 16 31.89 -0.54 35.46
CA PRO A 16 31.43 -1.89 35.26
C PRO A 16 30.03 -2.04 35.88
N GLY A 17 29.08 -2.61 35.14
CA GLY A 17 27.70 -2.71 35.61
C GLY A 17 26.87 -3.71 34.83
N GLU A 18 27.04 -4.98 35.19
CA GLU A 18 25.98 -5.98 35.30
C GLU A 18 25.36 -6.54 34.02
N GLU A 19 26.00 -7.62 33.57
CA GLU A 19 25.47 -8.68 32.73
C GLU A 19 24.35 -9.43 33.47
N SER A 20 23.09 -9.05 33.26
CA SER A 20 21.95 -9.91 33.57
C SER A 20 21.52 -10.66 32.31
N GLY A 21 22.04 -11.88 32.19
CA GLY A 21 21.59 -12.87 31.23
C GLY A 21 20.15 -13.29 31.49
N LEU A 22 19.26 -12.89 30.59
CA LEU A 22 17.99 -13.56 30.35
C LEU A 22 18.08 -14.24 28.99
N ALA A 23 18.39 -15.54 29.03
CA ALA A 23 18.27 -16.43 27.90
C ALA A 23 16.80 -16.50 27.48
N VAL A 24 16.42 -15.68 26.50
CA VAL A 24 15.14 -15.83 25.82
C VAL A 24 15.32 -16.95 24.81
N ALA A 25 14.62 -18.06 25.05
CA ALA A 25 14.58 -19.21 24.17
C ALA A 25 14.18 -18.79 22.75
N SER A 26 15.14 -18.87 21.83
CA SER A 26 14.88 -18.84 20.38
C SER A 26 14.03 -20.05 20.01
N SER A 27 12.71 -19.86 20.07
CA SER A 27 11.75 -20.75 19.43
C SER A 27 11.72 -20.41 17.94
N ASP A 28 12.67 -21.01 17.24
CA ASP A 28 12.63 -21.23 15.81
C ASP A 28 11.53 -22.24 15.51
N THR A 29 10.43 -21.80 14.89
CA THR A 29 9.54 -22.54 13.98
C THR A 29 8.31 -21.68 13.65
N GLY A 30 8.57 -20.58 12.98
CA GLY A 30 7.54 -19.77 12.33
C GLY A 30 7.77 -19.79 10.83
N ALA A 31 7.68 -20.96 10.19
CA ALA A 31 7.49 -21.08 8.74
C ALA A 31 6.11 -20.49 8.40
N ARG A 32 6.00 -19.16 8.52
CA ARG A 32 4.86 -18.40 8.03
C ARG A 32 4.96 -18.47 6.53
N SER A 33 4.19 -19.39 5.98
CA SER A 33 3.74 -19.42 4.60
C SER A 33 3.73 -17.99 4.07
N GLY A 34 4.68 -17.70 3.19
CA GLY A 34 4.69 -16.47 2.42
C GLY A 34 3.44 -16.53 1.55
N ALA A 35 2.30 -16.18 2.14
CA ALA A 35 1.05 -16.03 1.45
C ALA A 35 1.34 -14.99 0.37
N GLN A 36 1.55 -15.48 -0.85
CA GLN A 36 1.59 -14.62 -2.02
C GLN A 36 0.30 -13.83 -1.94
N THR A 37 0.43 -12.54 -1.66
CA THR A 37 -0.67 -11.59 -1.80
C THR A 37 -0.97 -11.53 -3.29
N VAL A 38 -1.75 -12.50 -3.76
CA VAL A 38 -2.28 -12.51 -5.12
C VAL A 38 -3.02 -11.19 -5.26
N SER A 39 -2.57 -10.35 -6.19
CA SER A 39 -3.18 -9.05 -6.39
C SER A 39 -4.66 -9.26 -6.63
N ILE A 40 -5.51 -8.44 -6.01
CA ILE A 40 -6.96 -8.53 -6.22
C ILE A 40 -7.32 -8.42 -7.71
N LEU A 41 -6.47 -7.76 -8.51
CA LEU A 41 -6.61 -7.67 -9.96
C LEU A 41 -6.31 -8.99 -10.66
N ASP A 42 -5.32 -9.75 -10.20
CA ASP A 42 -4.99 -11.08 -10.73
C ASP A 42 -6.17 -12.05 -10.52
N GLN A 43 -6.92 -11.88 -9.42
CA GLN A 43 -8.11 -12.68 -9.15
C GLN A 43 -9.25 -12.38 -10.15
N VAL A 44 -9.43 -11.11 -10.53
CA VAL A 44 -10.38 -10.71 -11.56
C VAL A 44 -9.99 -11.32 -12.91
N GLU A 45 -8.72 -11.22 -13.28
CA GLU A 45 -8.23 -11.82 -14.52
C GLU A 45 -8.42 -13.33 -14.54
N ALA A 46 -8.04 -14.03 -13.45
CA ALA A 46 -8.22 -15.46 -13.30
C ALA A 46 -9.70 -15.87 -13.38
N HIS A 47 -10.60 -15.10 -12.75
CA HIS A 47 -12.04 -15.33 -12.84
C HIS A 47 -12.53 -15.27 -14.28
N TRP A 48 -12.18 -14.21 -15.02
CA TRP A 48 -12.60 -14.05 -16.40
C TRP A 48 -11.99 -15.11 -17.33
N LEU A 49 -10.73 -15.49 -17.11
CA LEU A 49 -10.08 -16.59 -17.85
C LEU A 49 -10.75 -17.95 -17.59
N ALA A 50 -11.27 -18.19 -16.39
CA ALA A 50 -11.94 -19.43 -16.03
C ALA A 50 -13.31 -19.58 -16.72
N VAL A 51 -14.06 -18.50 -16.87
CA VAL A 51 -15.40 -18.50 -17.50
C VAL A 51 -15.36 -18.27 -19.01
N ALA A 52 -14.22 -17.88 -19.57
CA ALA A 52 -14.10 -17.61 -20.99
C ALA A 52 -14.30 -18.87 -21.84
N ARG A 53 -15.08 -18.71 -22.92
CA ARG A 53 -15.13 -19.71 -23.99
C ARG A 53 -13.72 -19.85 -24.58
N ARG A 54 -13.33 -21.08 -24.93
CA ARG A 54 -12.05 -21.35 -25.60
C ARG A 54 -12.28 -21.74 -27.04
N ASP A 55 -11.39 -21.26 -27.91
CA ASP A 55 -11.36 -21.67 -29.30
C ASP A 55 -10.82 -23.11 -29.40
N PRO A 56 -11.49 -24.04 -30.09
CA PRO A 56 -11.09 -25.44 -30.13
C PRO A 56 -9.77 -25.68 -30.87
N ALA A 57 -9.40 -24.79 -31.80
CA ALA A 57 -8.18 -24.95 -32.59
C ALA A 57 -6.93 -24.48 -31.83
N THR A 58 -7.03 -23.37 -31.10
CA THR A 58 -5.90 -22.71 -30.43
C THR A 58 -5.89 -22.91 -28.91
N GLY A 59 -7.01 -23.27 -28.30
CA GLY A 59 -7.18 -23.32 -26.84
C GLY A 59 -7.19 -21.95 -26.15
N LEU A 60 -7.03 -20.85 -26.91
CA LEU A 60 -7.01 -19.49 -26.40
C LEU A 60 -8.41 -19.03 -26.00
N PRO A 61 -8.52 -18.13 -24.99
CA PRO A 61 -9.80 -17.54 -24.65
C PRO A 61 -10.34 -16.69 -25.81
N VAL A 62 -11.65 -16.78 -26.03
CA VAL A 62 -12.41 -15.97 -26.97
C VAL A 62 -13.19 -14.93 -26.17
N CYS A 63 -13.02 -13.66 -26.51
CA CYS A 63 -13.69 -12.58 -25.80
C CYS A 63 -15.19 -12.64 -26.00
N GLY A 64 -15.96 -12.69 -24.91
CA GLY A 64 -17.43 -12.72 -24.98
C GLY A 64 -18.09 -11.46 -25.55
N ASN A 65 -17.35 -10.35 -25.66
CA ASN A 65 -17.87 -9.07 -26.16
C ASN A 65 -17.45 -8.79 -27.62
N CYS A 66 -16.16 -8.91 -27.95
CA CYS A 66 -15.65 -8.61 -29.29
C CYS A 66 -15.35 -9.84 -30.16
N ASN A 67 -15.51 -11.07 -29.63
CA ASN A 67 -15.21 -12.34 -30.30
C ASN A 67 -13.77 -12.50 -30.82
N ARG A 68 -12.82 -11.69 -30.34
CA ARG A 68 -11.39 -11.83 -30.68
C ARG A 68 -10.71 -12.85 -29.76
N LEU A 69 -9.69 -13.51 -30.29
CA LEU A 69 -8.84 -14.44 -29.55
C LEU A 69 -7.88 -13.70 -28.62
N GLY A 70 -7.46 -14.39 -27.54
CA GLY A 70 -6.35 -13.98 -26.69
C GLY A 70 -6.73 -13.21 -25.43
N HIS A 71 -8.03 -12.95 -25.18
CA HIS A 71 -8.49 -12.36 -23.93
C HIS A 71 -9.93 -12.78 -23.59
N PRO A 72 -10.29 -12.88 -22.30
CA PRO A 72 -11.60 -13.36 -21.88
C PRO A 72 -12.71 -12.32 -22.00
N LEU A 73 -12.39 -11.04 -21.78
CA LEU A 73 -13.34 -9.93 -21.76
C LEU A 73 -12.63 -8.62 -22.12
N CYS A 74 -13.33 -7.70 -22.78
CA CYS A 74 -12.79 -6.38 -23.12
C CYS A 74 -13.82 -5.27 -22.95
N GLY A 75 -13.33 -4.02 -22.97
CA GLY A 75 -14.16 -2.82 -22.92
C GLY A 75 -14.76 -2.58 -21.54
N LEU A 76 -15.94 -1.96 -21.53
CA LEU A 76 -16.57 -1.44 -20.32
C LEU A 76 -16.80 -2.51 -19.25
N ARG A 77 -17.23 -3.73 -19.62
CA ARG A 77 -17.47 -4.80 -18.63
C ARG A 77 -16.22 -5.21 -17.88
N TYR A 78 -15.09 -5.37 -18.58
CA TYR A 78 -13.82 -5.70 -17.94
C TYR A 78 -13.34 -4.56 -17.02
N GLN A 79 -13.52 -3.32 -17.46
CA GLN A 79 -13.20 -2.15 -16.64
C GLN A 79 -14.07 -2.05 -15.39
N ILE A 80 -15.37 -2.35 -15.50
CA ILE A 80 -16.28 -2.39 -14.34
C ILE A 80 -15.79 -3.43 -13.34
N SER A 81 -15.50 -4.67 -13.76
CA SER A 81 -14.98 -5.71 -12.86
C SER A 81 -13.68 -5.33 -12.17
N LEU A 82 -12.73 -4.78 -12.91
CA LEU A 82 -11.45 -4.33 -12.34
C LEU A 82 -11.67 -3.21 -11.32
N ARG A 83 -12.48 -2.20 -11.66
CA ARG A 83 -12.79 -1.09 -10.76
C ARG A 83 -13.55 -1.55 -9.53
N ALA A 84 -14.54 -2.42 -9.69
CA ALA A 84 -15.31 -3.02 -8.60
C ALA A 84 -14.40 -3.77 -7.62
N ALA A 85 -13.50 -4.61 -8.12
CA ALA A 85 -12.54 -5.33 -7.29
C ALA A 85 -11.53 -4.39 -6.61
N TRP A 86 -11.02 -3.39 -7.31
CA TRP A 86 -10.08 -2.41 -6.75
C TRP A 86 -10.73 -1.56 -5.64
N LEU A 87 -11.96 -1.10 -5.88
CA LEU A 87 -12.74 -0.30 -4.94
C LEU A 87 -13.42 -1.14 -3.86
N ARG A 88 -13.45 -2.47 -4.01
CA ARG A 88 -14.15 -3.43 -3.15
C ARG A 88 -15.65 -3.14 -3.02
N VAL A 89 -16.27 -2.71 -4.12
CA VAL A 89 -17.71 -2.48 -4.22
C VAL A 89 -18.32 -3.40 -5.29
N PRO A 90 -19.65 -3.66 -5.26
CA PRO A 90 -20.30 -4.48 -6.28
C PRO A 90 -20.20 -3.88 -7.70
N GLU A 91 -20.18 -4.74 -8.72
CA GLU A 91 -20.11 -4.30 -10.14
C GLU A 91 -21.31 -3.45 -10.53
N GLU A 92 -22.48 -3.71 -9.95
CA GLU A 92 -23.73 -2.99 -10.23
C GLU A 92 -23.62 -1.51 -9.85
N ILE A 93 -22.91 -1.21 -8.77
CA ILE A 93 -22.68 0.17 -8.30
C ILE A 93 -21.67 0.90 -9.19
N VAL A 94 -20.64 0.18 -9.68
CA VAL A 94 -19.62 0.76 -10.57
C VAL A 94 -20.18 0.96 -11.99
N ALA A 95 -21.13 0.12 -12.39
CA ALA A 95 -21.78 0.19 -13.70
C ALA A 95 -22.79 1.34 -13.81
N GLU A 96 -23.26 1.90 -12.69
CA GLU A 96 -24.18 3.02 -12.67
C GLU A 96 -23.45 4.30 -13.12
N GLU A 97 -23.82 4.80 -14.30
CA GLU A 97 -23.34 6.10 -14.80
C GLU A 97 -24.13 7.23 -14.13
N PRO A 98 -23.46 8.30 -13.65
CA PRO A 98 -24.15 9.45 -13.08
C PRO A 98 -25.03 10.14 -14.14
N ALA A 99 -26.15 10.72 -13.71
CA ALA A 99 -27.12 11.29 -14.63
C ALA A 99 -26.61 12.56 -15.35
N SER A 100 -25.67 13.26 -14.72
CA SER A 100 -24.98 14.41 -15.29
C SER A 100 -23.55 14.51 -14.75
N PHE A 101 -22.79 15.49 -15.24
CA PHE A 101 -21.44 15.75 -14.75
C PHE A 101 -21.42 16.30 -13.32
N GLU A 102 -22.48 17.02 -12.91
CA GLU A 102 -22.66 17.60 -11.58
C GLU A 102 -23.21 16.61 -10.54
N ASP A 103 -23.73 15.47 -11.01
CA ASP A 103 -24.17 14.37 -10.15
C ASP A 103 -22.94 13.58 -9.66
N PRO A 104 -22.62 13.59 -8.35
CA PRO A 104 -21.49 12.83 -7.83
C PRO A 104 -21.64 11.32 -8.05
N GLY A 105 -22.87 10.83 -8.25
CA GLY A 105 -23.18 9.43 -8.45
C GLY A 105 -23.02 8.57 -7.19
N THR A 106 -23.61 7.37 -7.22
CA THR A 106 -23.66 6.44 -6.09
C THR A 106 -22.27 6.05 -5.58
N LEU A 107 -21.31 5.85 -6.50
CA LEU A 107 -19.96 5.42 -6.16
C LEU A 107 -19.22 6.43 -5.28
N GLN A 108 -19.34 7.73 -5.59
CA GLN A 108 -18.65 8.78 -4.83
C GLN A 108 -19.28 8.95 -3.44
N ILE A 109 -20.62 8.91 -3.37
CA ILE A 109 -21.37 9.00 -2.12
C ILE A 109 -20.98 7.86 -1.17
N LEU A 110 -20.92 6.62 -1.67
CA LEU A 110 -20.52 5.46 -0.88
C LEU A 110 -19.09 5.61 -0.34
N ARG A 111 -18.14 6.03 -1.17
CA ARG A 111 -16.75 6.22 -0.71
C ARG A 111 -16.63 7.29 0.36
N GLN A 112 -17.35 8.40 0.23
CA GLN A 112 -17.35 9.45 1.26
C GLN A 112 -17.85 8.91 2.60
N SER A 113 -18.80 7.97 2.61
CA SER A 113 -19.27 7.33 3.85
C SER A 113 -18.23 6.40 4.49
N GLU A 114 -17.41 5.71 3.68
CA GLU A 114 -16.41 4.75 4.15
C GLU A 114 -15.10 5.39 4.64
N ILE A 115 -14.69 6.49 3.99
CA ILE A 115 -13.44 7.19 4.32
C ILE A 115 -13.56 7.91 5.68
N GLY A 116 -14.77 7.98 6.26
CA GLY A 116 -15.03 8.70 7.48
C GLY A 116 -14.88 10.21 7.28
N PHE A 117 -15.05 10.96 8.37
CA PHE A 117 -14.79 12.40 8.34
C PHE A 117 -13.28 12.62 8.21
N VAL A 118 -12.79 12.75 6.97
CA VAL A 118 -11.47 13.35 6.75
C VAL A 118 -11.60 14.77 7.25
N ARG A 119 -10.94 15.07 8.36
CA ARG A 119 -10.85 16.45 8.85
C ARG A 119 -10.33 17.29 7.69
N GLU A 120 -11.11 18.29 7.28
CA GLU A 120 -10.64 19.26 6.30
C GLU A 120 -9.34 19.86 6.84
N ILE A 121 -8.26 19.71 6.07
CA ILE A 121 -7.00 20.37 6.34
C ILE A 121 -7.10 21.79 5.80
N SER A 122 -6.63 22.75 6.58
CA SER A 122 -6.53 24.13 6.12
C SER A 122 -5.50 24.25 4.99
N GLU A 123 -5.59 25.32 4.20
CA GLU A 123 -4.65 25.59 3.09
C GLU A 123 -3.20 25.60 3.58
N GLY A 124 -2.92 26.23 4.73
CA GLY A 124 -1.58 26.22 5.33
C GLY A 124 -1.10 24.83 5.76
N GLU A 125 -1.97 24.01 6.35
CA GLU A 125 -1.62 22.61 6.70
C GLU A 125 -1.33 21.76 5.44
N ALA A 126 -2.01 22.06 4.33
CA ALA A 126 -1.75 21.40 3.06
C ALA A 126 -0.40 21.83 2.46
N GLU A 127 -0.08 23.12 2.49
CA GLU A 127 1.23 23.66 2.07
C GLU A 127 2.38 23.05 2.89
N ASP A 128 2.24 22.98 4.21
CA ASP A 128 3.22 22.37 5.10
C ASP A 128 3.44 20.87 4.77
N LEU A 129 2.35 20.15 4.46
CA LEU A 129 2.42 18.74 4.08
C LEU A 129 3.11 18.55 2.73
N GLU A 130 2.85 19.42 1.76
CA GLU A 130 3.53 19.42 0.47
C GLU A 130 5.04 19.65 0.64
N GLU A 131 5.46 20.64 1.45
CA GLU A 131 6.87 20.89 1.74
C GLU A 131 7.53 19.68 2.42
N CYS A 132 6.84 19.05 3.36
CA CYS A 132 7.31 17.81 4.00
C CYS A 132 7.50 16.69 2.97
N LEU A 133 6.54 16.49 2.06
CA LEU A 133 6.59 15.45 1.02
C LEU A 133 7.70 15.69 0.00
N ASP A 134 7.99 16.95 -0.33
CA ASP A 134 9.09 17.33 -1.22
C ASP A 134 10.47 17.17 -0.56
N ALA A 135 10.56 17.42 0.75
CA ALA A 135 11.78 17.19 1.53
C ALA A 135 12.18 15.71 1.58
N VAL A 136 11.20 14.78 1.55
CA VAL A 136 11.48 13.34 1.43
C VAL A 136 11.86 13.00 -0.02
N GLN A 137 13.17 12.93 -0.31
CA GLN A 137 13.66 12.61 -1.64
C GLN A 137 13.12 11.27 -2.16
N ARG A 138 12.38 11.33 -3.27
CA ARG A 138 12.00 10.16 -4.06
C ARG A 138 13.22 9.60 -4.82
N PRO A 139 13.29 8.28 -5.08
CA PRO A 139 12.23 7.29 -4.88
C PRO A 139 12.18 6.72 -3.45
N PHE A 140 10.96 6.51 -2.94
CA PHE A 140 10.78 5.81 -1.66
C PHE A 140 11.29 4.37 -1.77
N PRO A 141 12.08 3.89 -0.79
CA PRO A 141 12.50 2.49 -0.75
C PRO A 141 11.27 1.58 -0.73
N GLN A 142 11.28 0.53 -1.55
CA GLN A 142 10.21 -0.47 -1.51
C GLN A 142 10.24 -1.23 -0.19
N LEU A 143 9.09 -1.37 0.44
CA LEU A 143 8.96 -2.20 1.63
C LEU A 143 9.17 -3.67 1.24
N ARG A 144 9.88 -4.42 2.10
CA ARG A 144 10.08 -5.87 1.93
C ARG A 144 8.78 -6.67 2.00
N ARG A 145 7.75 -6.11 2.64
CA ARG A 145 6.41 -6.69 2.78
C ARG A 145 5.37 -5.58 2.88
N SER A 146 4.16 -5.84 2.41
CA SER A 146 3.02 -4.98 2.69
C SER A 146 2.77 -4.93 4.21
N ILE A 147 2.55 -3.73 4.75
CA ILE A 147 2.13 -3.53 6.12
C ILE A 147 0.76 -2.82 6.12
N PRO A 148 -0.19 -3.19 6.99
CA PRO A 148 -1.42 -2.43 7.15
C PRO A 148 -1.11 -0.98 7.51
N LEU A 149 -1.84 -0.03 6.93
CA LEU A 149 -1.63 1.40 7.17
C LEU A 149 -1.70 1.75 8.66
N SER A 150 -2.65 1.17 9.40
CA SER A 150 -2.76 1.37 10.85
C SER A 150 -1.49 0.96 11.60
N GLN A 151 -0.86 -0.14 11.20
CA GLN A 151 0.40 -0.59 11.79
C GLN A 151 1.57 0.33 11.41
N ALA A 152 1.58 0.84 10.18
CA ALA A 152 2.58 1.81 9.72
C ALA A 152 2.49 3.12 10.52
N ILE A 153 1.27 3.61 10.75
CA ILE A 153 1.00 4.82 11.54
C ILE A 153 1.45 4.61 12.99
N GLN A 154 1.02 3.52 13.65
CA GLN A 154 1.44 3.23 15.03
C GLN A 154 2.96 3.16 15.18
N TYR A 155 3.64 2.56 14.19
CA TYR A 155 5.10 2.48 14.21
C TYR A 155 5.73 3.87 14.03
N ALA A 156 5.20 4.70 13.13
CA ALA A 156 5.65 6.08 12.94
C ALA A 156 5.45 6.91 14.22
N GLU A 157 4.28 6.83 14.86
CA GLU A 157 3.99 7.50 16.14
C GLU A 157 4.98 7.06 17.22
N SER A 158 5.22 5.75 17.37
CA SER A 158 6.17 5.24 18.37
C SER A 158 7.62 5.69 18.14
N LEU A 159 8.02 5.90 16.89
CA LEU A 159 9.34 6.44 16.56
C LEU A 159 9.46 7.92 16.88
N TRP A 160 8.37 8.67 16.67
CA TRP A 160 8.30 10.09 17.02
C TRP A 160 8.38 10.30 18.52
N ASP A 161 7.65 9.51 19.31
CA ASP A 161 7.62 9.61 20.77
C ASP A 161 8.95 9.20 21.44
N ALA A 162 9.77 8.38 20.76
CA ALA A 162 11.05 7.91 21.29
C ALA A 162 12.23 8.88 21.02
N GLY A 163 11.97 10.02 20.38
CA GLY A 163 12.97 11.00 19.95
C GLY A 163 13.24 12.16 20.91
N ASP A 164 12.55 12.22 22.05
CA ASP A 164 12.79 13.17 23.16
C ASP A 164 13.75 12.60 24.23
#